data_AF-A0A381UFV1-F1
#
_entry.id   AF-A0A381UFV1-F1
#
_cell.length_a   1.000
_cell.length_b   1.000
_cell.length_c   1.000
_cell.angle_alpha   90.00
_cell.angle_beta   90.00
_cell.angle_gamma   90.00
#
_symmetry.space_group_name_H-M   'P 1'
#
loop_
_entity.id
_entity.type
_entity.pdbx_description
1 polymer ?
#
loop_
_entity_poly.entity_id
_entity_poly.type
_entity_poly.pdbx_seq_one_letter_code
_entity_poly.pdbx_strand_id
1 'polypeptide(L)' 'MNMLNKILLDKYSEILEGVDIEINGSRPWDLQVYNQDLYKSILFNGSLGFGESYMKGW' A
#
# COMPACT_ATOMS: atom_id res chain seq x y z
N MET A 1 3.84 12.31 -5.86
CA MET A 1 3.13 11.12 -6.41
C MET A 1 3.21 11.17 -7.94
N ASN A 2 3.81 10.17 -8.60
CA ASN A 2 3.71 10.04 -10.06
C ASN A 2 2.35 9.43 -10.46
N MET A 3 1.94 9.55 -11.73
CA MET A 3 0.63 9.09 -12.21
C MET A 3 0.37 7.60 -11.91
N LEU A 4 1.39 6.75 -12.06
CA LEU A 4 1.30 5.32 -11.76
C LEU A 4 1.00 5.07 -10.27
N ASN A 5 1.72 5.73 -9.35
CA ASN A 5 1.49 5.54 -7.92
C ASN A 5 0.10 6.00 -7.49
N LYS A 6 -0.47 7.03 -8.14
CA LYS A 6 -1.86 7.45 -7.88
C LYS A 6 -2.85 6.35 -8.28
N ILE A 7 -2.70 5.80 -9.48
CA ILE A 7 -3.57 4.72 -9.98
C ILE A 7 -3.49 3.48 -9.06
N LEU A 8 -2.29 3.14 -8.61
CA LEU A 8 -2.10 2.00 -7.71
C LEU A 8 -2.67 2.27 -6.32
N LEU A 9 -2.49 3.47 -5.77
CA LEU A 9 -3.11 3.87 -4.52
C LEU A 9 -4.64 3.76 -4.60
N ASP A 10 -5.26 4.33 -5.63
CA ASP A 10 -6.71 4.27 -5.82
C ASP A 10 -7.17 2.80 -5.90
N LYS A 11 -6.42 1.95 -6.63
CA LYS A 11 -6.76 0.54 -6.77
C LYS A 11 -6.64 -0.27 -5.47
N TYR A 12 -5.58 -0.05 -4.70
CA TYR A 12 -5.42 -0.74 -3.42
C TYR A 12 -6.39 -0.24 -2.36
N SER A 13 -6.73 1.04 -2.36
CA SER A 13 -7.74 1.60 -1.45
C SER A 13 -9.11 0.94 -1.67
N GLU A 14 -9.53 0.79 -2.93
CA GLU A 14 -10.78 0.09 -3.31
C GLU A 14 -10.80 -1.37 -2.82
N ILE A 15 -9.67 -2.09 -2.91
CA ILE A 15 -9.59 -3.49 -2.46
C ILE A 15 -9.67 -3.58 -0.92
N LEU A 16 -8.95 -2.70 -0.22
CA LEU A 16 -8.84 -2.72 1.24
C LEU A 16 -10.13 -2.24 1.93
N GLU A 17 -10.91 -1.38 1.27
CA GLU A 17 -12.23 -0.96 1.75
C GLU A 17 -13.17 -2.17 1.96
N GLY A 18 -13.06 -3.21 1.12
CA GLY A 18 -13.84 -4.44 1.25
C GLY A 18 -13.59 -5.23 2.54
N VAL A 19 -12.53 -4.91 3.29
CA VAL A 19 -12.19 -5.51 4.58
C VAL A 19 -12.00 -4.46 5.70
N ASP A 20 -12.54 -3.25 5.50
CA ASP A 20 -12.50 -2.16 6.47
C ASP A 20 -11.08 -1.74 6.91
N ILE A 21 -10.16 -1.65 5.93
CA ILE A 21 -8.81 -1.12 6.13
C ILE A 21 -8.64 0.15 5.29
N GLU A 22 -8.17 1.23 5.92
CA GLU A 22 -7.85 2.49 5.24
C GLU A 22 -6.33 2.64 5.05
N ILE A 23 -5.90 3.17 3.89
CA ILE A 23 -4.51 3.58 3.68
C ILE A 23 -4.30 4.97 4.29
N ASN A 24 -3.31 5.07 5.18
CA ASN A 24 -3.04 6.21 6.06
C ASN A 24 -4.23 6.59 6.96
N GLY A 25 -5.03 5.59 7.36
CA GLY A 25 -6.12 5.76 8.33
C GLY A 25 -5.60 5.98 9.76
N SER A 26 -6.50 6.30 10.69
CA SER A 26 -6.14 6.62 12.08
C SER A 26 -6.24 5.43 13.05
N ARG A 27 -6.83 4.30 12.63
CA ARG A 27 -7.07 3.16 13.51
C ARG A 27 -5.80 2.32 13.65
N PRO A 28 -5.63 1.57 14.76
CA PRO A 28 -4.39 0.81 15.00
C PRO A 28 -4.05 -0.25 13.94
N TRP A 29 -5.03 -0.70 13.15
CA TRP A 29 -4.87 -1.71 12.10
C TRP A 29 -4.88 -1.12 10.68
N ASP A 30 -5.07 0.19 10.53
CA ASP A 30 -5.00 0.85 9.24
C ASP A 30 -3.54 0.87 8.76
N LEU A 31 -3.36 0.69 7.44
CA LEU A 31 -2.04 0.66 6.83
C LEU A 31 -1.43 2.06 6.83
N GLN A 32 -0.22 2.22 7.36
CA GLN A 32 0.56 3.45 7.18
C GLN A 32 1.57 3.23 6.05
N VAL A 33 1.59 4.12 5.07
CA VAL A 33 2.55 4.06 3.95
C VAL A 33 3.50 5.24 4.05
N TYR A 34 4.73 4.97 4.45
CA TYR A 34 5.80 5.95 4.60
C TYR A 34 6.56 6.18 3.29
N ASN A 35 6.52 5.23 2.37
CA ASN A 35 7.14 5.30 1.06
C ASN A 35 6.21 4.77 -0.05
N GLN A 36 5.89 5.65 -1.01
CA GLN A 36 4.98 5.37 -2.12
C GLN A 36 5.51 4.32 -3.13
N ASP A 37 6.79 3.95 -3.09
CA ASP A 37 7.32 2.86 -3.92
C ASP A 37 6.87 1.47 -3.44
N LEU A 38 6.26 1.37 -2.25
CA LEU A 38 5.55 0.18 -1.77
C LEU A 38 4.51 -0.32 -2.80
N TYR A 39 3.73 0.59 -3.40
CA TYR A 39 2.69 0.23 -4.36
C TYR A 39 3.22 -0.50 -5.59
N LYS A 40 4.36 -0.05 -6.12
CA LYS A 40 5.04 -0.69 -7.24
C LYS A 40 5.67 -2.02 -6.82
N SER A 41 6.26 -2.07 -5.62
CA SER A 41 6.84 -3.31 -5.08
C SER A 41 5.79 -4.42 -5.00
N ILE A 42 4.60 -4.10 -4.49
CA ILE A 42 3.46 -5.03 -4.45
C ILE A 42 3.01 -5.40 -5.88
N LEU A 43 2.94 -4.41 -6.79
CA LEU A 43 2.52 -4.67 -8.17
C LEU A 43 3.43 -5.66 -8.89
N PHE A 44 4.75 -5.51 -8.75
CA PHE A 44 5.74 -6.33 -9.47
C PHE A 44 6.09 -7.63 -8.75
N ASN A 45 6.06 -7.65 -7.41
CA ASN A 45 6.57 -8.77 -6.60
C ASN A 45 5.50 -9.39 -5.68
N GLY A 46 4.24 -8.94 -5.73
CA GLY A 46 3.14 -9.49 -4.95
C GLY A 46 3.37 -9.45 -3.44
N SER A 47 3.04 -10.55 -2.76
CA SER A 47 3.20 -10.70 -1.30
C SER A 47 4.66 -10.58 -0.83
N LEU A 48 5.63 -11.01 -1.66
CA LEU A 48 7.06 -10.83 -1.35
C LEU A 48 7.43 -9.35 -1.37
N GLY A 49 6.96 -8.60 -2.38
CA GLY A 49 7.12 -7.15 -2.44
C GLY A 49 6.52 -6.43 -1.24
N PHE A 50 5.36 -6.87 -0.77
CA PHE A 50 4.76 -6.37 0.46
C PHE A 50 5.63 -6.64 1.68
N GLY A 51 6.04 -7.89 1.91
CA GLY A 51 6.87 -8.29 3.06
C GLY A 51 8.24 -7.60 3.08
N GLU A 52 8.92 -7.50 1.94
CA GLU A 52 10.20 -6.80 1.84
C GLU A 52 10.05 -5.29 2.09
N SER A 53 8.95 -4.68 1.62
CA SER A 53 8.67 -3.26 1.86
C SER A 53 8.41 -3.01 3.35
N TYR A 54 7.67 -3.90 4.01
CA TYR A 54 7.48 -3.86 5.46
C TYR A 54 8.82 -3.94 6.21
N MET A 55 9.69 -4.89 5.83
CA MET A 55 11.04 -5.01 6.44
C MET A 55 11.91 -3.77 6.23
N LYS A 56 11.73 -3.03 5.14
CA LYS A 56 12.42 -1.76 4.86
C LYS A 56 11.82 -0.57 5.59
N GLY A 57 10.67 -0.72 6.27
CA GLY A 57 9.94 0.37 6.91
C GLY A 57 9.30 1.34 5.92
N TRP A 58 8.92 0.84 4.74
CA TRP A 58 8.20 1.62 3.72
C TRP A 58 6.71 1.78 4.06
#